data_AF-A0A1B3B7K8-F1
#
_entry.id   AF-A0A1B3B7K8-F1
#
_cell.length_a   1.000
_cell.length_b   1.000
_cell.length_c   1.000
_cell.angle_alpha   90.00
_cell.angle_beta   90.00
_cell.angle_gamma   90.00
#
_symmetry.space_group_name_H-M   'P 1'
#
loop_
_entity.id
_entity.type
_entity.pdbx_description
1 polymer ?
#
loop_
_entity_poly.entity_id
_entity_poly.type
_entity_poly.pdbx_seq_one_letter_code
_entity_poly.pdbx_strand_id
1 'polypeptide(L)' 'MEFNQYDVVKVLEIHNPEKLKGCGSGIGYSSPKIGDIGTIVEIYTDPFLGYDIECSDEQGITKWLTTFQPSEIKMELV' A
#
# COMPACT_ATOMS: atom_id res chain seq x y z
N MET A 1 0.15 -14.17 7.63
CA MET A 1 -0.81 -14.11 6.51
C MET A 1 0.02 -13.93 5.26
N GLU A 2 -0.20 -14.78 4.26
CA GLU A 2 0.45 -14.67 2.97
C GLU A 2 -0.56 -14.00 2.05
N PHE A 3 -0.21 -12.81 1.55
CA PHE A 3 -1.02 -12.09 0.57
C PHE A 3 -0.57 -12.50 -0.83
N ASN A 4 -1.49 -12.46 -1.79
CA ASN A 4 -1.23 -12.70 -3.20
C ASN A 4 -1.26 -11.39 -3.98
N GLN A 5 -0.59 -11.39 -5.13
CA GLN A 5 -0.73 -10.30 -6.08
C GLN A 5 -2.20 -10.23 -6.53
N TYR A 6 -2.71 -9.01 -6.60
CA TYR A 6 -4.11 -8.63 -6.85
C TYR A 6 -5.09 -8.86 -5.71
N ASP A 7 -4.63 -9.27 -4.52
CA ASP A 7 -5.48 -9.22 -3.33
C ASP A 7 -5.90 -7.77 -3.04
N VAL A 8 -7.18 -7.60 -2.72
CA VAL A 8 -7.73 -6.34 -2.22
C VAL A 8 -7.57 -6.33 -0.71
N VAL A 9 -6.93 -5.29 -0.21
CA VAL A 9 -6.56 -5.16 1.20
C VAL A 9 -6.98 -3.83 1.78
N LYS A 10 -7.33 -3.84 3.06
CA LYS A 10 -7.62 -2.63 3.84
C LYS A 10 -6.46 -2.34 4.78
N VAL A 11 -6.00 -1.08 4.79
CA VAL A 11 -4.92 -0.62 5.67
C VAL A 11 -5.45 -0.46 7.10
N LEU A 12 -4.86 -1.18 8.04
CA LEU A 12 -5.22 -1.14 9.46
C LEU A 12 -4.26 -0.26 10.26
N GLU A 13 -2.95 -0.40 10.02
CA GLU A 13 -1.91 0.33 10.74
C GLU A 13 -0.74 0.63 9.79
N ILE A 14 -0.07 1.78 9.97
CA ILE A 14 1.16 2.16 9.25
C ILE A 14 2.21 2.52 10.30
N HIS A 15 3.31 1.77 10.35
CA HIS A 15 4.36 1.93 11.36
C HIS A 15 5.52 2.80 10.90
N ASN A 16 5.72 2.95 9.59
CA ASN A 16 6.75 3.85 9.07
C ASN A 16 6.16 5.26 8.85
N PRO A 17 6.51 6.26 9.70
CA PRO A 17 5.96 7.61 9.59
C PRO A 17 6.38 8.34 8.32
N GLU A 18 7.46 7.92 7.65
CA GLU A 18 7.86 8.51 6.37
C GLU A 18 6.84 8.20 5.26
N LYS A 19 6.16 7.04 5.34
CA LYS A 19 5.11 6.65 4.38
C LYS A 19 3.86 7.51 4.49
N LEU A 20 3.70 8.25 5.58
CA LEU A 20 2.57 9.16 5.82
C LEU A 20 2.85 10.58 5.29
N LYS A 21 4.13 10.93 5.08
CA LYS A 21 4.52 12.26 4.59
C LYS A 21 4.32 12.31 3.07
N GLY A 22 3.39 13.17 2.63
CA GLY A 22 2.93 13.21 1.24
C GLY A 22 4.03 13.47 0.20
N CYS A 23 3.75 13.05 -1.04
CA CYS A 23 4.45 13.30 -2.31
C CYS A 23 5.98 13.49 -2.26
N GLY A 24 6.69 12.81 -1.36
CA GLY A 24 8.16 12.91 -1.27
C GLY A 24 8.90 12.03 -2.28
N SER A 25 8.20 11.05 -2.88
CA SER A 25 8.75 10.13 -3.91
C SER A 25 7.72 9.17 -4.54
N GLY A 26 6.45 9.19 -4.10
CA GLY A 26 5.41 8.26 -4.57
C GLY A 26 4.58 8.78 -5.74
N ILE A 27 3.93 7.88 -6.46
CA ILE A 27 2.93 8.18 -7.48
C ILE A 27 1.57 8.46 -6.81
N GLY A 28 0.84 9.46 -7.30
CA GLY A 28 -0.51 9.81 -6.83
C GLY A 28 -0.63 11.24 -6.29
N TYR A 29 -1.79 11.57 -5.72
CA TYR A 29 -2.12 12.90 -5.19
C TYR A 29 -2.42 12.93 -3.68
N SER A 30 -2.24 11.81 -2.99
CA SER A 30 -2.45 11.67 -1.55
C SER A 30 -1.39 10.79 -0.90
N SER A 31 -1.33 10.78 0.44
CA SER A 31 -0.56 9.78 1.20
C SER A 31 -1.44 8.58 1.55
N PRO A 32 -0.84 7.38 1.73
CA PRO A 32 -1.47 6.27 2.42
C PRO A 32 -2.03 6.68 3.79
N LYS A 33 -3.24 6.22 4.12
CA LYS A 33 -3.85 6.40 5.45
C LYS A 33 -4.59 5.16 5.91
N ILE A 34 -4.77 5.06 7.23
CA ILE A 34 -5.58 4.01 7.85
C ILE A 34 -7.01 4.05 7.29
N GLY A 35 -7.54 2.88 6.96
CA GLY A 35 -8.86 2.68 6.36
C GLY A 35 -8.90 2.78 4.84
N ASP A 36 -7.81 3.17 4.17
CA ASP A 36 -7.76 3.05 2.71
C ASP A 36 -7.86 1.57 2.29
N ILE A 37 -8.56 1.35 1.18
CA ILE A 37 -8.65 0.06 0.49
C ILE A 37 -7.81 0.18 -0.77
N GLY A 38 -6.90 -0.76 -0.96
CA GLY A 38 -6.00 -0.82 -2.12
C GLY A 38 -5.85 -2.24 -2.64
N THR A 39 -5.19 -2.37 -3.78
CA THR A 39 -4.86 -3.65 -4.40
C THR A 39 -3.35 -3.85 -4.33
N ILE A 40 -2.91 -5.05 -3.97
CA ILE A 40 -1.49 -5.42 -4.07
C ILE A 40 -1.17 -5.62 -5.54
N VAL A 41 -0.41 -4.71 -6.14
CA VAL A 41 -0.11 -4.73 -7.59
C VAL A 41 1.21 -5.44 -7.90
N GLU A 42 2.11 -5.57 -6.92
CA GLU A 42 3.37 -6.32 -7.04
C GLU A 42 3.80 -6.86 -5.68
N ILE A 43 4.44 -8.05 -5.68
CA ILE A 43 5.06 -8.67 -4.50
C ILE A 43 6.54 -8.90 -4.79
N TYR A 44 7.39 -8.06 -4.23
CA TYR A 44 8.83 -8.25 -4.27
C TYR A 44 9.23 -9.36 -3.31
N THR A 45 10.10 -10.25 -3.77
CA THR A 45 10.61 -11.39 -2.98
C THR A 45 12.14 -11.44 -2.90
N ASP A 46 12.84 -10.68 -3.73
CA ASP A 46 14.31 -10.62 -3.80
C ASP A 46 14.77 -9.15 -3.90
N PRO A 47 15.61 -8.64 -2.96
CA PRO A 47 16.22 -9.34 -1.82
C PRO A 47 15.33 -9.48 -0.58
N PHE A 48 14.21 -8.76 -0.51
CA PHE A 48 13.33 -8.76 0.66
C PHE A 48 11.86 -8.76 0.25
N LEU A 49 11.01 -9.27 1.15
CA LEU A 49 9.56 -9.23 0.98
C LEU A 49 9.06 -7.78 1.04
N GLY A 50 8.29 -7.37 0.03
CA GLY A 50 7.64 -6.07 -0.01
C GLY A 50 6.39 -6.12 -0.88
N TYR A 51 5.41 -5.28 -0.54
CA TYR A 51 4.15 -5.17 -1.26
C TYR A 51 4.03 -3.78 -1.85
N ASP A 52 3.87 -3.67 -3.17
CA ASP A 52 3.35 -2.44 -3.77
C ASP A 52 1.84 -2.46 -3.71
N ILE A 53 1.28 -1.44 -3.09
CA ILE A 53 -0.16 -1.30 -2.94
C ILE A 53 -0.58 -0.04 -3.69
N GLU A 54 -1.56 -0.21 -4.58
CA GLU A 54 -2.22 0.89 -5.26
C GLU A 54 -3.58 1.16 -4.62
N CYS A 55 -3.82 2.39 -4.21
CA CYS A 55 -5.16 2.86 -3.85
C CYS A 55 -5.65 3.80 -4.93
N SER A 56 -6.81 3.50 -5.49
CA SER A 56 -7.45 4.32 -6.52
C SER A 56 -8.79 4.87 -6.03
N ASP A 57 -9.22 5.99 -6.60
CA ASP A 57 -10.55 6.54 -6.34
C ASP A 57 -11.62 5.86 -7.22
N GLU A 58 -12.87 6.30 -7.06
CA GLU A 58 -14.04 5.77 -7.79
C GLU A 58 -13.95 5.95 -9.31
N GLN A 59 -13.05 6.81 -9.80
CA GLN A 59 -12.81 7.04 -11.23
C GLN A 59 -11.62 6.22 -11.75
N GLY A 60 -10.99 5.40 -10.90
CA GLY A 60 -9.82 4.61 -11.23
C GLY A 60 -8.52 5.42 -11.26
N ILE A 61 -8.50 6.64 -10.69
CA ILE A 61 -7.29 7.44 -10.60
C ILE A 61 -6.52 7.02 -9.36
N THR A 62 -5.22 6.73 -9.52
CA THR A 62 -4.31 6.40 -8.43
C THR A 62 -4.22 7.55 -7.42
N LYS A 63 -4.80 7.35 -6.23
CA LYS A 63 -4.66 8.24 -5.07
C LYS A 63 -3.24 8.18 -4.52
N TRP A 64 -2.69 6.98 -4.40
CA TRP A 64 -1.31 6.71 -4.01
C TRP A 64 -0.89 5.31 -4.46
N LEU A 65 0.39 5.14 -4.75
CA LEU A 65 1.06 3.87 -4.97
C LEU A 65 2.32 3.86 -4.10
N THR A 66 2.46 2.87 -3.23
CA THR A 66 3.57 2.83 -2.26
C THR A 66 3.96 1.40 -1.90
N THR A 67 5.27 1.17 -1.87
CA THR A 67 5.87 -0.07 -1.37
C THR A 67 5.90 -0.09 0.16
N PHE A 68 5.48 -1.20 0.75
CA PHE A 68 5.62 -1.46 2.18
C PHE A 68 6.35 -2.78 2.44
N GLN A 69 7.30 -2.77 3.37
CA GLN A 69 7.74 -4.02 4.00
C GLN A 69 6.65 -4.54 4.94
N PRO A 70 6.59 -5.87 5.19
CA PRO A 70 5.62 -6.45 6.12
C PRO A 70 5.64 -5.84 7.54
N SER A 71 6.78 -5.30 7.98
CA SER A 71 6.92 -4.64 9.28
C SER A 71 6.35 -3.22 9.31
N GLU A 72 6.19 -2.57 8.16
CA GLU A 72 5.78 -1.17 8.04
C GLU A 72 4.27 -0.98 7.98
N ILE A 73 3.51 -2.05 7.73
CA ILE A 73 2.07 -1.98 7.51
C ILE A 73 1.35 -3.20 8.08
N LYS A 74 0.13 -2.99 8.57
CA LYS A 74 -0.81 -4.07 8.89
C LYS A 74 -2.04 -3.92 8.02
N MET A 75 -2.49 -5.04 7.46
CA MET A 75 -3.60 -5.08 6.52
C MET A 75 -4.48 -6.30 6.75
N GLU A 76 -5.69 -6.25 6.23
CA GLU A 76 -6.61 -7.39 6.14
C GLU A 76 -7.14 -7.53 4.72
N LEU A 77 -7.44 -8.76 4.30
CA LEU A 77 -8.16 -9.02 3.05
C LEU A 77 -9.59 -8.49 3.13
N VAL A 78 -10.09 -7.97 2.01
CA VAL A 78 -11.47 -7.49 1.83
C VAL A 78 -12.33 -8.56 1.16
#